data_AF-A0A955HTM9-F1
#
_entry.id   AF-A0A955HTM9-F1
#
_cell.length_a   1.000
_cell.length_b   1.000
_cell.length_c   1.000
_cell.angle_alpha   90.00
_cell.angle_beta   90.00
_cell.angle_gamma   90.00
#
_symmetry.space_group_name_H-M   'P 1'
#
loop_
_entity.id
_entity.type
_entity.pdbx_description
1 polymer ?
#
loop_
_entity_poly.entity_id
_entity_poly.type
_entity_poly.pdbx_seq_one_letter_code
_entity_poly.pdbx_strand_id
1 'polypeptide(L)'
;MKLHRSLLIAATVFFLATRVVMACEEFKCEDKKSDDAAYVTCLAEKKSCLESKLSEVQAQKSTLSSTIAVVSNKISLQELSITQTLSEITKLENDIELLGDRITTLDLSLDQLTTMLLKRVRERYKTTATNPLLLLASSHTFSEAVSSSKYIGQASQQTAIIMRQAEIQKQLFDVQKEKKKQAQDLLEQKRVLLEQQRQELASQKAAQQKLLQDTKNSEAEYQKQLAAVQAEYQAIQAIISGNGSEASVGEVHAGDRIASVISGASCNSSGTHLHFTVTEGDSVKNPFSYLTSIDHNNCSGSSCGSADGDPFNPGGNWNWPLSGPITMAQGYGTTWNVLHTWVSRIYTFHNGIDITGSSLTVKAVADGTLYRGSFSGSGGCALRYVKVEHKDSPVTSWYLHINY
;
A
#
# COMPACT_ATOMS: atom_id res chain seq x y z
N MET A 1 9.82 6.78 56.26
CA MET A 1 8.77 7.38 55.41
C MET A 1 9.19 7.57 53.94
N LYS A 2 9.95 6.64 53.34
CA LYS A 2 10.46 6.75 51.94
C LYS A 2 10.22 5.50 51.06
N LEU A 3 9.50 4.49 51.55
CA LEU A 3 9.21 3.25 50.78
C LEU A 3 7.81 3.20 50.13
N HIS A 4 6.98 4.25 50.26
CA HIS A 4 5.62 4.26 49.68
C HIS A 4 5.46 5.18 48.45
N ARG A 5 6.49 5.94 48.05
CA ARG A 5 6.42 6.80 46.85
C ARG A 5 6.86 6.09 45.57
N SER A 6 7.72 5.07 45.65
CA SER A 6 8.21 4.35 44.46
C SER A 6 7.24 3.31 43.90
N LEU A 7 6.33 2.78 44.74
CA LEU A 7 5.27 1.86 44.27
C LEU A 7 4.13 2.59 43.54
N LEU A 8 3.84 3.85 43.89
CA LEU A 8 2.80 4.63 43.22
C LEU A 8 3.20 5.07 41.80
N ILE A 9 4.49 5.27 41.53
CA ILE A 9 4.98 5.72 40.22
C ILE A 9 5.07 4.53 39.24
N ALA A 10 5.45 3.34 39.71
CA ALA A 10 5.41 2.13 38.89
C ALA A 10 3.97 1.68 38.57
N ALA A 11 3.03 1.84 39.52
CA ALA A 11 1.62 1.54 39.30
C ALA A 11 0.94 2.54 38.36
N THR A 12 1.33 3.82 38.33
CA THR A 12 0.74 4.83 37.44
C THR A 12 1.22 4.73 36.00
N VAL A 13 2.47 4.31 35.75
CA VAL A 13 2.96 4.02 34.39
C VAL A 13 2.32 2.74 33.82
N PHE A 14 2.05 1.73 34.66
CA PHE A 14 1.31 0.53 34.24
C PHE A 14 -0.21 0.80 34.05
N PHE A 15 -0.79 1.72 34.83
CA PHE A 15 -2.20 2.14 34.68
C PHE A 15 -2.45 3.07 33.49
N LEU A 16 -1.47 3.86 33.03
CA LEU A 16 -1.63 4.63 31.79
C LEU A 16 -1.40 3.79 30.53
N ALA A 17 -0.50 2.80 30.57
CA ALA A 17 -0.30 1.89 29.45
C ALA A 17 -1.50 0.95 29.20
N THR A 18 -2.27 0.62 30.24
CA THR A 18 -3.48 -0.22 30.12
C THR A 18 -4.73 0.54 29.67
N ARG A 19 -4.78 1.87 29.78
CA ARG A 19 -5.93 2.65 29.28
C ARG A 19 -5.95 2.88 27.77
N VAL A 20 -4.84 2.65 27.08
CA VAL A 20 -4.79 2.75 25.62
C VAL A 20 -5.41 1.51 24.95
N VAL A 21 -5.44 0.37 25.65
CA VAL A 21 -5.92 -0.91 25.09
C VAL A 21 -7.46 -1.04 25.14
N MET A 22 -8.18 -0.12 25.79
CA MET A 22 -9.64 -0.14 25.92
C MET A 22 -10.34 1.03 25.21
N ALA A 23 -9.84 1.47 24.04
CA ALA A 23 -10.57 2.45 23.22
C ALA A 23 -11.44 1.73 22.18
N CYS A 24 -12.71 2.15 22.03
CA CYS A 24 -13.66 1.64 21.03
C CYS A 24 -14.17 0.19 21.27
N GLU A 25 -14.03 -0.39 22.48
CA GLU A 25 -14.66 -1.68 22.85
C GLU A 25 -16.19 -1.59 22.98
N GLU A 26 -16.74 -0.38 23.05
CA GLU A 26 -18.19 -0.14 23.02
C GLU A 26 -18.82 -0.62 21.70
N PHE A 27 -18.05 -0.68 20.62
CA PHE A 27 -18.44 -1.27 19.34
C PHE A 27 -18.23 -2.80 19.38
N LYS A 28 -19.17 -3.50 20.03
CA LYS A 28 -19.26 -4.96 20.00
C LYS A 28 -19.94 -5.41 18.71
N CYS A 29 -19.15 -5.58 17.64
CA CYS A 29 -19.65 -6.19 16.41
C CYS A 29 -19.87 -7.68 16.66
N GLU A 30 -21.10 -8.07 17.04
CA GLU A 30 -21.48 -9.47 17.23
C GLU A 30 -21.36 -10.22 15.90
N ASP A 31 -20.78 -11.42 15.97
CA ASP A 31 -20.48 -12.31 14.84
C ASP A 31 -21.75 -13.02 14.32
N LYS A 32 -22.80 -12.25 14.03
CA LYS A 32 -24.07 -12.75 13.49
C LYS A 32 -23.98 -12.76 11.97
N LYS A 33 -23.29 -13.78 11.44
CA LYS A 33 -23.05 -14.05 10.01
C LYS A 33 -22.39 -12.89 9.26
N SER A 34 -21.25 -13.17 8.63
CA SER A 34 -20.39 -12.21 7.92
C SER A 34 -21.01 -11.58 6.66
N ASP A 35 -22.31 -11.72 6.42
CA ASP A 35 -23.09 -11.22 5.28
C ASP A 35 -24.07 -10.09 5.66
N ASP A 36 -24.23 -9.77 6.95
CA ASP A 36 -25.17 -8.75 7.41
C ASP A 36 -24.62 -7.33 7.19
N ALA A 37 -25.41 -6.46 6.55
CA ALA A 37 -25.07 -5.05 6.35
C ALA A 37 -24.84 -4.32 7.68
N ALA A 38 -25.48 -4.79 8.76
CA ALA A 38 -25.27 -4.30 10.12
C ALA A 38 -23.85 -4.59 10.64
N TYR A 39 -23.27 -5.74 10.30
CA TYR A 39 -21.92 -6.12 10.71
C TYR A 39 -20.86 -5.26 10.02
N VAL A 40 -20.98 -5.06 8.70
CA VAL A 40 -20.08 -4.19 7.93
C VAL A 40 -20.17 -2.73 8.41
N THR A 41 -21.38 -2.26 8.74
CA THR A 41 -21.58 -0.91 9.29
C THR A 41 -20.91 -0.76 10.66
N CYS A 42 -21.05 -1.75 11.54
CA CYS A 42 -20.36 -1.76 12.85
C CYS A 42 -18.84 -1.70 12.72
N LEU A 43 -18.25 -2.46 11.78
CA LEU A 43 -16.81 -2.40 11.52
C LEU A 43 -16.35 -1.01 11.06
N ALA A 44 -17.15 -0.34 10.22
CA ALA A 44 -16.87 1.01 9.74
C ALA A 44 -16.92 2.06 10.88
N GLU A 45 -17.90 1.97 11.77
CA GLU A 45 -18.00 2.82 12.96
C GLU A 45 -16.80 2.64 13.90
N LYS A 46 -16.42 1.37 14.14
CA LYS A 46 -15.24 1.04 14.95
C LYS A 46 -13.95 1.56 14.35
N LYS A 47 -13.81 1.49 13.02
CA LYS A 47 -12.69 2.08 12.28
C LYS A 47 -12.63 3.59 12.47
N SER A 48 -13.77 4.29 12.31
CA SER A 48 -13.85 5.74 12.51
C SER A 48 -13.47 6.16 13.94
N CYS A 49 -13.90 5.41 14.95
CA CYS A 49 -13.50 5.65 16.34
C CYS A 49 -11.99 5.54 16.53
N LEU A 50 -11.37 4.48 15.98
CA LEU A 50 -9.92 4.27 16.07
C LEU A 50 -9.12 5.33 15.29
N GLU A 51 -9.62 5.80 14.14
CA GLU A 51 -9.02 6.89 13.37
C GLU A 51 -9.02 8.21 14.18
N SER A 52 -10.13 8.54 14.83
CA SER A 52 -10.23 9.69 15.74
C SER A 52 -9.23 9.57 16.89
N LYS A 53 -9.13 8.38 17.51
CA LYS A 53 -8.18 8.16 18.60
C LYS A 53 -6.73 8.22 18.15
N LEU A 54 -6.43 7.72 16.95
CA LEU A 54 -5.11 7.83 16.33
C LEU A 54 -4.70 9.31 16.22
N SER A 55 -5.60 10.17 15.74
CA SER A 55 -5.37 11.62 15.66
C SER A 55 -5.08 12.25 17.04
N GLU A 56 -5.86 11.90 18.06
CA GLU A 56 -5.65 12.39 19.42
C GLU A 56 -4.28 12.00 19.98
N VAL A 57 -3.87 10.73 19.81
CA VAL A 57 -2.59 10.22 20.33
C VAL A 57 -1.41 10.76 19.51
N GLN A 58 -1.60 11.01 18.21
CA GLN A 58 -0.60 11.68 17.37
C GLN A 58 -0.33 13.12 17.83
N ALA A 59 -1.34 13.82 18.34
CA ALA A 59 -1.20 15.18 18.87
C ALA A 59 -0.50 15.25 20.24
N GLN A 60 -0.36 14.12 20.95
CA GLN A 60 0.32 14.07 22.25
C GLN A 60 1.85 14.10 22.12
N LYS A 61 2.52 14.56 23.17
CA LYS A 61 3.99 14.59 23.27
C LYS A 61 4.59 13.23 22.90
N SER A 62 5.60 13.22 22.03
CA SER A 62 6.34 12.04 21.60
C SER A 62 7.04 11.36 22.77
N THR A 63 6.35 10.40 23.37
CA THR A 63 6.82 9.45 24.37
C THR A 63 6.80 8.03 23.79
N LEU A 64 7.53 7.10 24.39
CA LEU A 64 7.51 5.69 24.00
C LEU A 64 6.08 5.14 24.09
N SER A 65 5.37 5.45 25.18
CA SER A 65 3.98 5.03 25.37
C SER A 65 3.05 5.58 24.27
N SER A 66 3.13 6.88 23.94
CA SER A 66 2.32 7.46 22.86
C SER A 66 2.67 6.89 21.48
N THR A 67 3.93 6.50 21.26
CA THR A 67 4.37 5.92 19.98
C THR A 67 3.88 4.50 19.83
N ILE A 68 4.01 3.68 20.89
CA ILE A 68 3.43 2.34 20.95
C ILE A 68 1.91 2.41 20.73
N ALA A 69 1.25 3.38 21.35
CA ALA A 69 -0.19 3.60 21.19
C ALA A 69 -0.58 3.90 19.72
N VAL A 70 0.17 4.77 19.03
CA VAL A 70 -0.03 5.05 17.60
C VAL A 70 0.15 3.78 16.77
N VAL A 71 1.22 3.02 16.99
CA VAL A 71 1.51 1.79 16.23
C VAL A 71 0.44 0.72 16.49
N SER A 72 0.06 0.51 17.75
CA SER A 72 -1.02 -0.43 18.12
C SER A 72 -2.35 -0.05 17.48
N ASN A 73 -2.73 1.23 17.47
CA ASN A 73 -3.95 1.68 16.82
C ASN A 73 -3.92 1.47 15.29
N LYS A 74 -2.77 1.70 14.63
CA LYS A 74 -2.57 1.37 13.21
C LYS A 74 -2.75 -0.14 12.96
N ILE A 75 -2.14 -0.98 13.79
CA ILE A 75 -2.29 -2.45 13.71
C ILE A 75 -3.76 -2.85 13.85
N SER A 76 -4.48 -2.32 14.85
CA SER A 76 -5.90 -2.63 15.04
C SER A 76 -6.78 -2.15 13.88
N LEU A 77 -6.51 -0.96 13.32
CA LEU A 77 -7.19 -0.47 12.11
C LEU A 77 -6.94 -1.39 10.90
N GLN A 78 -5.72 -1.89 10.77
CA GLN A 78 -5.34 -2.79 9.70
C GLN A 78 -5.99 -4.16 9.85
N GLU A 79 -6.03 -4.71 11.06
CA GLU A 79 -6.75 -5.95 11.38
C GLU A 79 -8.26 -5.83 11.09
N LEU A 80 -8.88 -4.70 11.45
CA LEU A 80 -10.28 -4.44 11.10
C LEU A 80 -10.50 -4.34 9.59
N SER A 81 -9.60 -3.70 8.86
CA SER A 81 -9.68 -3.57 7.40
C SER A 81 -9.54 -4.94 6.71
N ILE A 82 -8.71 -5.83 7.26
CA ILE A 82 -8.60 -7.24 6.82
C ILE A 82 -9.92 -7.98 7.06
N THR A 83 -10.48 -7.88 8.27
CA THR A 83 -11.77 -8.51 8.61
C THR A 83 -12.89 -8.03 7.69
N GLN A 84 -12.96 -6.72 7.43
CA GLN A 84 -13.93 -6.16 6.50
C GLN A 84 -13.74 -6.72 5.08
N THR A 85 -12.50 -6.77 4.60
CA THR A 85 -12.18 -7.28 3.26
C THR A 85 -12.53 -8.77 3.13
N LEU A 86 -12.30 -9.57 4.17
CA LEU A 86 -12.70 -10.97 4.23
C LEU A 86 -14.23 -11.14 4.17
N SER A 87 -14.98 -10.32 4.92
CA SER A 87 -16.45 -10.32 4.87
C SER A 87 -16.97 -9.96 3.47
N GLU A 88 -16.37 -8.96 2.82
CA GLU A 88 -16.71 -8.59 1.44
C GLU A 88 -16.39 -9.71 0.43
N ILE A 89 -15.27 -10.42 0.61
CA ILE A 89 -14.91 -11.61 -0.19
C ILE A 89 -15.97 -12.70 -0.02
N THR A 90 -16.33 -13.07 1.21
CA THR A 90 -17.35 -14.10 1.46
C THR A 90 -18.70 -13.73 0.84
N LYS A 91 -19.08 -12.45 0.91
CA LYS A 91 -20.30 -11.96 0.26
C LYS A 91 -20.24 -12.11 -1.25
N LEU A 92 -19.13 -11.73 -1.89
CA LEU A 92 -18.94 -11.87 -3.33
C LEU A 92 -18.96 -13.34 -3.77
N GLU A 93 -18.37 -14.25 -2.99
CA GLU A 93 -18.39 -15.68 -3.27
C GLU A 93 -19.84 -16.22 -3.25
N ASN A 94 -20.64 -15.83 -2.25
CA ASN A 94 -22.06 -16.18 -2.17
C ASN A 94 -22.87 -15.58 -3.33
N ASP A 95 -22.62 -14.31 -3.70
CA ASP A 95 -23.31 -13.66 -4.83
C ASP A 95 -22.98 -14.36 -6.16
N ILE A 96 -21.74 -14.79 -6.35
CA ILE A 96 -21.30 -15.55 -7.55
C ILE A 96 -21.99 -16.91 -7.62
N GLU A 97 -22.16 -17.60 -6.49
CA GLU A 97 -22.90 -18.86 -6.40
C GLU A 97 -24.37 -18.66 -6.78
N LEU A 98 -25.07 -17.70 -6.15
CA LEU A 98 -26.47 -17.38 -6.44
C LEU A 98 -26.68 -16.94 -7.90
N LEU A 99 -25.76 -16.16 -8.47
CA LEU A 99 -25.79 -15.80 -9.89
C LEU A 99 -25.59 -17.04 -10.78
N GLY A 100 -24.71 -17.96 -10.37
CA GLY A 100 -24.52 -19.26 -11.04
C GLY A 100 -25.80 -20.09 -11.11
N ASP A 101 -26.52 -20.20 -10.00
CA ASP A 101 -27.79 -20.94 -9.93
C ASP A 101 -28.88 -20.31 -10.80
N ARG A 102 -28.97 -18.96 -10.77
CA ARG A 102 -29.90 -18.20 -11.61
C ARG A 102 -29.60 -18.37 -13.10
N ILE A 103 -28.33 -18.31 -13.49
CA ILE A 103 -27.89 -18.55 -14.88
C ILE A 103 -28.27 -19.96 -15.31
N THR A 104 -28.03 -20.98 -14.48
CA THR A 104 -28.41 -22.37 -14.76
C THR A 104 -29.92 -22.51 -14.97
N THR A 105 -30.72 -21.88 -14.11
CA THR A 105 -32.19 -21.91 -14.22
C THR A 105 -32.68 -21.21 -15.51
N LEU A 106 -32.09 -20.07 -15.85
CA LEU A 106 -32.40 -19.34 -17.08
C LEU A 106 -31.98 -20.12 -18.34
N ASP A 107 -30.85 -20.82 -18.30
CA ASP A 107 -30.36 -21.67 -19.38
C ASP A 107 -31.35 -22.81 -19.69
N LEU A 108 -31.80 -23.50 -18.65
CA LEU A 108 -32.81 -24.57 -18.77
C LEU A 108 -34.13 -24.03 -19.34
N SER A 109 -34.58 -22.86 -18.91
CA SER A 109 -35.81 -22.25 -19.44
C SER A 109 -35.66 -21.84 -20.91
N LEU A 110 -34.51 -21.28 -21.29
CA LEU A 110 -34.19 -20.91 -22.66
C LEU A 110 -34.13 -22.13 -23.59
N ASP A 111 -33.54 -23.23 -23.13
CA ASP A 111 -33.49 -24.48 -23.90
C ASP A 111 -34.90 -25.04 -24.17
N GLN A 112 -35.77 -25.03 -23.16
CA GLN A 112 -37.16 -25.43 -23.30
C GLN A 112 -37.94 -24.55 -24.29
N LEU A 113 -37.83 -23.22 -24.18
CA LEU A 113 -38.49 -22.29 -25.09
C LEU A 113 -37.96 -22.45 -26.53
N THR A 114 -36.65 -22.58 -26.69
CA THR A 114 -35.99 -22.77 -27.99
C THR A 114 -36.46 -24.07 -28.63
N THR A 115 -36.49 -25.17 -27.87
CA THR A 115 -37.00 -26.47 -28.34
C THR A 115 -38.46 -26.39 -28.76
N MET A 116 -39.31 -25.69 -28.00
CA MET A 116 -40.72 -25.49 -28.34
C MET A 116 -40.89 -24.65 -29.62
N LEU A 117 -40.14 -23.57 -29.75
CA LEU A 117 -40.15 -22.71 -30.93
C LEU A 117 -39.70 -23.46 -32.18
N LEU A 118 -38.62 -24.24 -32.09
CA LEU A 118 -38.15 -25.08 -33.20
C LEU A 118 -39.21 -26.09 -33.68
N LYS A 119 -39.91 -26.74 -32.74
CA LYS A 119 -41.04 -27.64 -33.07
C LYS A 119 -42.15 -26.88 -33.80
N ARG A 120 -42.57 -25.72 -33.29
CA ARG A 120 -43.63 -24.90 -33.89
C ARG A 120 -43.27 -24.36 -35.26
N VAL A 121 -42.04 -23.89 -35.46
CA VAL A 121 -41.53 -23.41 -36.75
C VAL A 121 -41.54 -24.55 -37.77
N ARG A 122 -41.09 -25.76 -37.38
CA ARG A 122 -41.11 -26.94 -38.25
C ARG A 122 -42.52 -27.33 -38.66
N GLU A 123 -43.47 -27.38 -37.73
CA GLU A 123 -44.88 -27.71 -38.05
C GLU A 123 -45.55 -26.62 -38.90
N ARG A 124 -45.24 -25.34 -38.65
CA ARG A 124 -45.68 -24.24 -39.52
C ARG A 124 -45.11 -24.36 -40.93
N TYR A 125 -43.84 -24.74 -41.07
CA TYR A 125 -43.23 -24.95 -42.39
C TYR A 125 -43.92 -26.07 -43.16
N LYS A 126 -44.18 -27.22 -42.52
CA LYS A 126 -44.91 -28.35 -43.13
C LYS A 126 -46.32 -27.97 -43.58
N THR A 127 -47.04 -27.17 -42.78
CA THR A 127 -48.40 -26.70 -43.09
C THR A 127 -48.45 -25.55 -44.09
N THR A 128 -47.37 -24.77 -44.24
CA THR A 128 -47.27 -23.71 -45.26
C THR A 128 -46.82 -24.29 -46.61
N ALA A 129 -46.07 -25.40 -46.60
CA ALA A 129 -45.73 -26.16 -47.80
C ALA A 129 -46.96 -26.75 -48.51
N THR A 130 -48.06 -26.97 -47.79
CA THR A 130 -49.39 -27.20 -48.37
C THR A 130 -50.07 -25.87 -48.65
N ASN A 131 -50.48 -25.62 -49.90
CA ASN A 131 -51.06 -24.34 -50.31
C ASN A 131 -52.27 -23.97 -49.41
N PRO A 132 -52.24 -22.84 -48.66
CA PRO A 132 -53.28 -22.47 -47.69
C PRO A 132 -54.68 -22.39 -48.30
N LEU A 133 -54.77 -21.98 -49.57
CA LEU A 133 -56.02 -21.94 -50.33
C LEU A 133 -56.54 -23.36 -50.63
N LEU A 134 -55.63 -24.31 -50.84
CA LEU A 134 -55.95 -25.72 -51.07
C LEU A 134 -56.40 -26.41 -49.78
N LEU A 135 -55.80 -26.06 -48.64
CA LEU A 135 -56.20 -26.55 -47.32
C LEU A 135 -57.60 -26.04 -46.93
N LEU A 136 -57.88 -24.76 -47.17
CA LEU A 136 -59.22 -24.16 -47.00
C LEU A 136 -60.25 -24.79 -47.96
N ALA A 137 -59.89 -25.02 -49.22
CA ALA A 137 -60.74 -25.66 -50.22
C ALA A 137 -61.00 -27.15 -49.95
N SER A 138 -60.14 -27.81 -49.16
CA SER A 138 -60.29 -29.22 -48.76
C SER A 138 -61.21 -29.46 -47.56
N SER A 139 -61.65 -28.38 -46.89
CA SER A 139 -62.56 -28.46 -45.74
C SER A 139 -63.97 -28.85 -46.20
N HIS A 140 -64.64 -29.74 -45.45
CA HIS A 140 -65.92 -30.30 -45.86
C HIS A 140 -67.10 -29.33 -45.61
N THR A 141 -66.90 -28.28 -44.81
CA THR A 141 -67.89 -27.21 -44.56
C THR A 141 -67.25 -25.82 -44.41
N PHE A 142 -67.99 -24.75 -44.74
CA PHE A 142 -67.55 -23.36 -44.55
C PHE A 142 -67.22 -23.03 -43.07
N SER A 143 -67.95 -23.63 -42.13
CA SER A 143 -67.69 -23.49 -40.69
C SER A 143 -66.31 -24.04 -40.29
N GLU A 144 -65.90 -25.14 -40.92
CA GLU A 144 -64.62 -25.79 -40.70
C GLU A 144 -63.45 -24.94 -41.25
N ALA A 145 -63.60 -24.35 -42.45
CA ALA A 145 -62.63 -23.39 -42.99
C ALA A 145 -62.40 -22.16 -42.07
N VAL A 146 -63.50 -21.55 -41.59
CA VAL A 146 -63.45 -20.36 -40.72
C VAL A 146 -62.82 -20.69 -39.36
N SER A 147 -63.17 -21.84 -38.77
CA SER A 147 -62.59 -22.28 -37.51
C SER A 147 -61.10 -22.60 -37.66
N SER A 148 -60.67 -23.31 -38.71
CA SER A 148 -59.25 -23.57 -38.99
C SER A 148 -58.43 -22.29 -39.18
N SER A 149 -58.96 -21.30 -39.91
CA SER A 149 -58.33 -19.98 -40.06
C SER A 149 -58.12 -19.28 -38.70
N LYS A 150 -59.16 -19.28 -37.86
CA LYS A 150 -59.09 -18.73 -36.50
C LYS A 150 -58.03 -19.44 -35.64
N TYR A 151 -57.94 -20.76 -35.71
CA TYR A 151 -56.94 -21.54 -34.97
C TYR A 151 -55.50 -21.26 -35.44
N ILE A 152 -55.27 -21.13 -36.75
CA ILE A 152 -53.94 -20.76 -37.29
C ILE A 152 -53.54 -19.35 -36.82
N GLY A 153 -54.48 -18.40 -36.81
CA GLY A 153 -54.27 -17.05 -36.28
C GLY A 153 -53.90 -17.07 -34.79
N GLN A 154 -54.64 -17.82 -33.97
CA GLN A 154 -54.33 -17.98 -32.54
C GLN A 154 -52.99 -18.67 -32.30
N ALA A 155 -52.65 -19.72 -33.06
CA ALA A 155 -51.36 -20.40 -32.96
C ALA A 155 -50.19 -19.48 -33.33
N SER A 156 -50.38 -18.62 -34.33
CA SER A 156 -49.39 -17.61 -34.74
C SER A 156 -49.17 -16.56 -33.64
N GLN A 157 -50.24 -16.05 -33.02
CA GLN A 157 -50.13 -15.15 -31.88
C GLN A 157 -49.40 -15.79 -30.68
N GLN A 158 -49.76 -17.02 -30.32
CA GLN A 158 -49.10 -17.75 -29.24
C GLN A 158 -47.60 -17.97 -29.51
N THR A 159 -47.24 -18.23 -30.77
CA THR A 159 -45.84 -18.37 -31.17
C THR A 159 -45.08 -17.04 -31.04
N ALA A 160 -45.70 -15.91 -31.39
CA ALA A 160 -45.12 -14.59 -31.20
C ALA A 160 -44.89 -14.25 -29.71
N ILE A 161 -45.81 -14.65 -28.83
CA ILE A 161 -45.66 -14.49 -27.36
C ILE A 161 -44.45 -15.29 -26.85
N ILE A 162 -44.30 -16.55 -27.26
CA ILE A 162 -43.18 -17.41 -26.84
C ILE A 162 -41.84 -16.86 -27.37
N MET A 163 -41.80 -16.35 -28.61
CA MET A 163 -40.59 -15.71 -29.15
C MET A 163 -40.18 -14.49 -28.32
N ARG A 164 -41.13 -13.62 -27.96
CA ARG A 164 -40.86 -12.48 -27.09
C ARG A 164 -40.40 -12.90 -25.70
N GLN A 165 -40.98 -13.97 -25.13
CA GLN A 165 -40.54 -14.51 -23.84
C GLN A 165 -39.10 -15.04 -23.91
N ALA A 166 -38.75 -15.77 -24.96
CA ALA A 166 -37.40 -16.27 -25.18
C ALA A 166 -36.38 -15.13 -25.33
N GLU A 167 -36.74 -14.06 -26.05
CA GLU A 167 -35.91 -12.87 -26.19
C GLU A 167 -35.64 -12.19 -24.84
N ILE A 168 -36.69 -11.98 -24.03
CA ILE A 168 -36.56 -11.39 -22.67
C ILE A 168 -35.70 -12.28 -21.77
N GLN A 169 -35.91 -13.60 -21.80
CA GLN A 169 -35.09 -14.53 -21.01
C GLN A 169 -33.63 -14.53 -21.45
N LYS A 170 -33.36 -14.40 -22.75
CA LYS A 170 -31.99 -14.34 -23.27
C LYS A 170 -31.29 -13.07 -22.81
N GLN A 171 -31.98 -11.94 -22.87
CA GLN A 171 -31.47 -10.68 -22.33
C GLN A 171 -31.18 -10.78 -20.82
N LEU A 172 -32.10 -11.36 -20.03
CA LEU A 172 -31.89 -11.59 -18.61
C LEU A 172 -30.67 -12.49 -18.35
N PHE A 173 -30.54 -13.58 -19.09
CA PHE A 173 -29.41 -14.50 -18.99
C PHE A 173 -28.08 -13.80 -19.27
N ASP A 174 -28.01 -12.99 -20.33
CA ASP A 174 -26.80 -12.24 -20.68
C ASP A 174 -26.45 -11.22 -19.59
N VAL A 175 -27.45 -10.52 -19.03
CA VAL A 175 -27.25 -9.59 -17.90
C VAL A 175 -26.75 -10.32 -16.66
N GLN A 176 -27.28 -11.51 -16.32
CA GLN A 176 -26.78 -12.27 -15.16
C GLN A 176 -25.35 -12.76 -15.39
N LYS A 177 -25.00 -13.21 -16.61
CA LYS A 177 -23.64 -13.59 -16.97
C LYS A 177 -22.65 -12.44 -16.80
N GLU A 178 -23.02 -11.25 -17.26
CA GLU A 178 -22.19 -10.06 -17.13
C GLU A 178 -22.01 -9.67 -15.65
N LYS A 179 -23.09 -9.69 -14.85
CA LYS A 179 -22.99 -9.45 -13.39
C LYS A 179 -22.08 -10.46 -12.69
N LYS A 180 -22.16 -11.74 -13.05
CA LYS A 180 -21.29 -12.78 -12.50
C LYS A 180 -19.83 -12.51 -12.82
N LYS A 181 -19.53 -12.13 -14.07
CA LYS A 181 -18.18 -11.77 -14.50
C LYS A 181 -17.65 -10.56 -13.70
N GLN A 182 -18.43 -9.50 -13.57
CA GLN A 182 -18.04 -8.32 -12.78
C GLN A 182 -17.78 -8.67 -11.31
N ALA A 183 -18.59 -9.54 -10.71
CA ALA A 183 -18.38 -10.02 -9.34
C ALA A 183 -17.09 -10.85 -9.21
N GLN A 184 -16.76 -11.68 -10.21
CA GLN A 184 -15.50 -12.45 -10.25
C GLN A 184 -14.27 -11.54 -10.37
N ASP A 185 -14.33 -10.53 -11.24
CA ASP A 185 -13.24 -9.55 -11.39
C ASP A 185 -13.02 -8.75 -10.09
N LEU A 186 -14.10 -8.35 -9.41
CA LEU A 186 -14.02 -7.66 -8.12
C LEU A 186 -13.49 -8.58 -7.00
N LEU A 187 -13.86 -9.85 -7.00
CA LEU A 187 -13.36 -10.84 -6.05
C LEU A 187 -11.83 -10.97 -6.15
N GLU A 188 -11.30 -11.04 -7.36
CA GLU A 188 -9.85 -11.12 -7.57
C GLU A 188 -9.12 -9.85 -7.08
N GLN A 189 -9.67 -8.67 -7.38
CA GLN A 189 -9.13 -7.40 -6.86
C GLN A 189 -9.11 -7.38 -5.32
N LYS A 190 -10.16 -7.90 -4.67
CA LYS A 190 -10.23 -7.98 -3.20
C LYS A 190 -9.24 -8.98 -2.61
N ARG A 191 -8.95 -10.09 -3.30
CA ARG A 191 -7.92 -11.05 -2.88
C ARG A 191 -6.51 -10.45 -2.95
N VAL A 192 -6.21 -9.69 -4.00
CA VAL A 192 -4.94 -8.95 -4.10
C VAL A 192 -4.82 -7.91 -2.97
N LEU A 193 -5.90 -7.15 -2.72
CA LEU A 193 -5.93 -6.17 -1.63
C LEU A 193 -5.72 -6.84 -0.25
N LEU A 194 -6.34 -7.99 -0.01
CA LEU A 194 -6.19 -8.73 1.24
C LEU A 194 -4.73 -9.14 1.48
N GLU A 195 -4.04 -9.59 0.44
CA GLU A 195 -2.62 -9.98 0.56
C GLU A 195 -1.73 -8.76 0.85
N GLN A 196 -1.96 -7.63 0.17
CA GLN A 196 -1.28 -6.36 0.48
C GLN A 196 -1.53 -5.95 1.94
N GLN A 197 -2.78 -6.06 2.40
CA GLN A 197 -3.14 -5.71 3.77
C GLN A 197 -2.43 -6.60 4.80
N ARG A 198 -2.24 -7.89 4.51
CA ARG A 198 -1.52 -8.84 5.38
C ARG A 198 -0.03 -8.54 5.46
N GLN A 199 0.58 -8.18 4.32
CA GLN A 199 1.99 -7.79 4.27
C GLN A 199 2.23 -6.50 5.09
N GLU A 200 1.37 -5.50 4.91
CA GLU A 200 1.38 -4.27 5.71
C GLU A 200 1.24 -4.56 7.22
N LEU A 201 0.30 -5.42 7.60
CA LEU A 201 0.13 -5.82 9.01
C LEU A 201 1.38 -6.49 9.58
N ALA A 202 2.03 -7.37 8.82
CA ALA A 202 3.26 -8.02 9.22
C ALA A 202 4.40 -7.00 9.41
N SER A 203 4.50 -6.04 8.49
CA SER A 203 5.47 -4.93 8.51
C SER A 203 5.30 -4.05 9.76
N GLN A 204 4.06 -3.65 10.07
CA GLN A 204 3.74 -2.87 11.27
C GLN A 204 4.07 -3.64 12.57
N LYS A 205 3.79 -4.95 12.62
CA LYS A 205 4.14 -5.80 13.76
C LYS A 205 5.65 -5.94 13.94
N ALA A 206 6.41 -6.10 12.85
CA ALA A 206 7.86 -6.15 12.88
C ALA A 206 8.46 -4.81 13.36
N ALA A 207 7.96 -3.68 12.85
CA ALA A 207 8.38 -2.35 13.27
C ALA A 207 8.10 -2.09 14.77
N GLN A 208 6.94 -2.55 15.28
CA GLN A 208 6.62 -2.48 16.70
C GLN A 208 7.62 -3.28 17.55
N GLN A 209 7.91 -4.53 17.16
CA GLN A 209 8.86 -5.38 17.88
C GLN A 209 10.26 -4.77 17.90
N LYS A 210 10.70 -4.22 16.76
CA LYS A 210 11.99 -3.53 16.64
C LYS A 210 12.07 -2.31 17.55
N LEU A 211 11.02 -1.47 17.59
CA LEU A 211 10.97 -0.32 18.52
C LEU A 211 11.13 -0.76 19.98
N LEU A 212 10.44 -1.82 20.39
CA LEU A 212 10.53 -2.34 21.77
C LEU A 212 11.93 -2.88 22.07
N GLN A 213 12.56 -3.55 21.10
CA GLN A 213 13.92 -4.08 21.21
C GLN A 213 14.96 -2.96 21.30
N ASP A 214 14.90 -1.98 20.40
CA ASP A 214 15.84 -0.86 20.31
C ASP A 214 15.75 0.05 21.53
N THR A 215 14.54 0.29 22.04
CA THR A 215 14.31 1.12 23.23
C THR A 215 14.47 0.35 24.53
N LYS A 216 14.55 -0.99 24.48
CA LYS A 216 14.55 -1.89 25.66
C LYS A 216 13.38 -1.58 26.61
N ASN A 217 12.24 -1.17 26.07
CA ASN A 217 11.08 -0.68 26.82
C ASN A 217 11.37 0.51 27.77
N SER A 218 12.40 1.31 27.47
CA SER A 218 12.83 2.43 28.30
C SER A 218 12.49 3.76 27.64
N GLU A 219 11.67 4.58 28.33
CA GLU A 219 11.39 5.97 27.92
C GLU A 219 12.68 6.79 27.79
N ALA A 220 13.65 6.58 28.68
CA ALA A 220 14.91 7.31 28.64
C ALA A 220 15.74 6.97 27.38
N GLU A 221 15.78 5.70 26.99
CA GLU A 221 16.48 5.28 25.77
C GLU A 221 15.74 5.76 24.51
N TYR A 222 14.41 5.71 24.51
CA TYR A 222 13.58 6.29 23.46
C TYR A 222 13.83 7.79 23.28
N GLN A 223 13.78 8.58 24.36
CA GLN A 223 14.04 10.02 24.31
C GLN A 223 15.45 10.35 23.84
N LYS A 224 16.44 9.53 24.22
CA LYS A 224 17.82 9.67 23.75
C LYS A 224 17.93 9.42 22.24
N GLN A 225 17.30 8.37 21.72
CA GLN A 225 17.27 8.10 20.27
C GLN A 225 16.51 9.17 19.51
N LEU A 226 15.38 9.64 20.04
CA LEU A 226 14.59 10.73 19.48
C LEU A 226 15.41 12.03 19.37
N ALA A 227 16.11 12.39 20.45
CA ALA A 227 16.98 13.56 20.46
C ALA A 227 18.15 13.42 19.48
N ALA A 228 18.75 12.22 19.36
CA ALA A 228 19.82 11.97 18.40
C ALA A 228 19.34 12.18 16.96
N VAL A 229 18.31 11.46 16.52
CA VAL A 229 17.81 11.57 15.14
C VAL A 229 17.27 12.98 14.83
N GLN A 230 16.67 13.67 15.81
CA GLN A 230 16.25 15.06 15.62
C GLN A 230 17.45 16.00 15.42
N ALA A 231 18.51 15.84 16.21
CA ALA A 231 19.73 16.62 16.07
C ALA A 231 20.48 16.31 14.75
N GLU A 232 20.45 15.05 14.31
CA GLU A 232 20.95 14.62 13.00
C GLU A 232 20.21 15.33 11.88
N TYR A 233 18.89 15.20 11.83
CA TYR A 233 18.06 15.80 10.79
C TYR A 233 18.28 17.31 10.71
N GLN A 234 18.29 18.01 11.85
CA GLN A 234 18.58 19.45 11.89
C GLN A 234 19.98 19.80 11.37
N ALA A 235 20.99 19.00 11.72
CA ALA A 235 22.35 19.21 11.24
C ALA A 235 22.44 19.04 9.71
N ILE A 236 21.84 17.98 9.16
CA ILE A 236 21.84 17.73 7.71
C ILE A 236 21.14 18.88 6.96
N GLN A 237 19.98 19.32 7.45
CA GLN A 237 19.25 20.45 6.85
C GLN A 237 20.07 21.75 6.90
N ALA A 238 20.74 22.03 8.02
CA ALA A 238 21.59 23.20 8.16
C ALA A 238 22.81 23.16 7.23
N ILE A 239 23.45 21.99 7.09
CA ILE A 239 24.58 21.76 6.17
C ILE A 239 24.14 22.05 4.73
N ILE A 240 23.03 21.45 4.30
CA ILE A 240 22.52 21.60 2.93
C ILE A 240 22.10 23.06 2.66
N SER A 241 21.63 23.79 3.67
CA SER A 241 21.28 25.21 3.57
C SER A 241 22.50 26.15 3.63
N GLY A 242 23.73 25.62 3.62
CA GLY A 242 24.96 26.43 3.62
C GLY A 242 25.36 27.01 4.98
N ASN A 243 24.76 26.57 6.09
CA ASN A 243 25.10 27.05 7.44
C ASN A 243 26.31 26.33 8.07
N GLY A 244 26.97 25.45 7.32
CA GLY A 244 28.20 24.77 7.76
C GLY A 244 29.42 25.69 7.69
N SER A 245 30.42 25.40 8.54
CA SER A 245 31.75 26.00 8.37
C SER A 245 32.55 25.11 7.44
N GLU A 246 32.86 25.62 6.25
CA GLU A 246 33.55 24.86 5.20
C GLU A 246 34.75 25.60 4.61
N ALA A 247 35.72 24.83 4.12
CA ALA A 247 36.88 25.31 3.40
C ALA A 247 37.05 24.54 2.09
N SER A 248 37.39 25.28 1.02
CA SER A 248 37.76 24.68 -0.25
C SER A 248 39.09 23.92 -0.11
N VAL A 249 39.14 22.71 -0.66
CA VAL A 249 40.32 21.84 -0.66
C VAL A 249 41.03 21.91 -2.01
N GLY A 250 40.25 21.92 -3.10
CA GLY A 250 40.74 21.95 -4.48
C GLY A 250 39.90 21.10 -5.42
N GLU A 251 40.35 21.00 -6.67
CA GLU A 251 39.69 20.19 -7.71
C GLU A 251 39.86 18.69 -7.46
N VAL A 252 38.83 17.92 -7.79
CA VAL A 252 38.81 16.44 -7.75
C VAL A 252 38.18 15.90 -9.03
N HIS A 253 38.62 14.71 -9.43
CA HIS A 253 38.03 13.96 -10.54
C HIS A 253 37.11 12.84 -10.06
N ALA A 254 36.20 12.43 -10.93
CA ALA A 254 35.34 11.28 -10.68
C ALA A 254 36.17 10.03 -10.29
N GLY A 255 35.84 9.43 -9.14
CA GLY A 255 36.54 8.27 -8.61
C GLY A 255 37.66 8.58 -7.61
N ASP A 256 38.08 9.84 -7.49
CA ASP A 256 39.08 10.25 -6.49
C ASP A 256 38.57 10.01 -5.08
N ARG A 257 39.46 9.56 -4.19
CA ARG A 257 39.14 9.38 -2.77
C ARG A 257 39.00 10.74 -2.09
N ILE A 258 37.83 11.02 -1.56
CA ILE A 258 37.52 12.31 -0.90
C ILE A 258 37.34 12.19 0.62
N ALA A 259 36.91 11.02 1.11
CA ALA A 259 36.64 10.78 2.53
C ALA A 259 36.62 9.28 2.87
N SER A 260 36.29 8.96 4.12
CA SER A 260 35.98 7.62 4.60
C SER A 260 34.75 7.59 5.48
N VAL A 261 33.84 6.64 5.28
CA VAL A 261 32.68 6.41 6.15
C VAL A 261 33.15 6.08 7.58
N ILE A 262 32.47 6.66 8.57
CA ILE A 262 32.73 6.37 9.99
C ILE A 262 32.30 4.94 10.28
N SER A 263 33.21 4.14 10.83
CA SER A 263 32.87 2.81 11.34
C SER A 263 32.26 2.92 12.73
N GLY A 264 31.02 2.45 12.88
CA GLY A 264 30.25 2.51 14.12
C GLY A 264 29.36 3.75 14.19
N ALA A 265 28.98 4.13 15.41
CA ALA A 265 28.18 5.32 15.64
C ALA A 265 28.95 6.60 15.27
N SER A 266 28.24 7.56 14.66
CA SER A 266 28.74 8.89 14.31
C SER A 266 27.97 9.96 15.09
N CYS A 267 28.25 11.24 14.84
CA CYS A 267 27.46 12.32 15.44
C CYS A 267 25.98 12.18 15.07
N ASN A 268 25.16 11.94 16.09
CA ASN A 268 23.71 11.82 15.99
C ASN A 268 23.19 10.62 15.20
N SER A 269 24.06 9.67 14.82
CA SER A 269 23.66 8.43 14.15
C SER A 269 24.24 7.18 14.80
N SER A 270 23.51 6.08 14.76
CA SER A 270 23.76 4.89 15.58
C SER A 270 24.58 3.79 14.89
N GLY A 271 24.87 3.91 13.59
CA GLY A 271 25.58 2.87 12.85
C GLY A 271 26.32 3.36 11.60
N THR A 272 27.18 2.49 11.09
CA THR A 272 27.99 2.73 9.88
C THR A 272 27.10 2.89 8.65
N HIS A 273 27.10 4.08 8.04
CA HIS A 273 26.53 4.33 6.71
C HIS A 273 27.05 5.66 6.17
N LEU A 274 26.93 5.84 4.86
CA LEU A 274 27.06 7.12 4.18
C LEU A 274 25.66 7.66 3.95
N HIS A 275 25.37 8.87 4.44
CA HIS A 275 24.23 9.65 3.99
C HIS A 275 24.67 10.45 2.77
N PHE A 276 24.14 10.10 1.60
CA PHE A 276 24.47 10.75 0.32
C PHE A 276 23.30 11.58 -0.18
N THR A 277 23.53 12.88 -0.39
CA THR A 277 22.51 13.82 -0.86
C THR A 277 22.97 14.53 -2.13
N VAL A 278 22.04 14.83 -3.02
CA VAL A 278 22.28 15.64 -4.21
C VAL A 278 21.36 16.85 -4.16
N THR A 279 21.90 18.04 -4.43
CA THR A 279 21.13 19.29 -4.51
C THR A 279 21.37 19.98 -5.83
N GLU A 280 20.38 20.73 -6.29
CA GLU A 280 20.48 21.66 -7.42
C GLU A 280 19.99 23.02 -6.92
N GLY A 281 20.91 23.94 -6.70
CA GLY A 281 20.65 25.10 -5.85
C GLY A 281 20.15 24.68 -4.46
N ASP A 282 19.06 25.28 -4.00
CA ASP A 282 18.43 24.98 -2.69
C ASP A 282 17.52 23.74 -2.72
N SER A 283 17.32 23.10 -3.88
CA SER A 283 16.42 21.97 -4.03
C SER A 283 17.16 20.65 -3.88
N VAL A 284 16.74 19.84 -2.93
CA VAL A 284 17.16 18.44 -2.82
C VAL A 284 16.59 17.63 -3.98
N LYS A 285 17.41 16.78 -4.60
CA LYS A 285 17.05 15.89 -5.71
C LYS A 285 17.26 14.43 -5.33
N ASN A 286 16.51 13.54 -5.99
CA ASN A 286 16.67 12.11 -5.82
C ASN A 286 18.06 11.66 -6.33
N PRO A 287 18.96 11.14 -5.48
CA PRO A 287 20.28 10.69 -5.92
C PRO A 287 20.24 9.59 -7.00
N PHE A 288 19.19 8.75 -7.02
CA PHE A 288 19.03 7.71 -8.02
C PHE A 288 18.90 8.24 -9.46
N SER A 289 18.44 9.49 -9.64
CA SER A 289 18.39 10.12 -10.96
C SER A 289 19.77 10.36 -11.57
N TYR A 290 20.83 10.33 -10.77
CA TYR A 290 22.20 10.59 -11.20
C TYR A 290 23.08 9.35 -11.20
N LEU A 291 22.81 8.37 -10.34
CA LEU A 291 23.64 7.18 -10.17
C LEU A 291 23.37 6.10 -11.23
N THR A 292 24.42 5.38 -11.63
CA THR A 292 24.35 4.21 -12.52
C THR A 292 23.74 2.99 -11.84
N SER A 293 23.34 1.97 -12.60
CA SER A 293 22.95 0.68 -12.02
C SER A 293 24.12 -0.02 -11.34
N ILE A 294 23.86 -0.69 -10.22
CA ILE A 294 24.86 -1.43 -9.43
C ILE A 294 24.23 -2.62 -8.71
N ASP A 295 25.04 -3.64 -8.42
CA ASP A 295 24.67 -4.73 -7.51
C ASP A 295 24.32 -4.17 -6.13
N HIS A 296 23.18 -4.57 -5.60
CA HIS A 296 22.68 -4.04 -4.34
C HIS A 296 21.90 -5.07 -3.51
N ASN A 297 21.82 -4.79 -2.21
CA ASN A 297 20.90 -5.40 -1.26
C ASN A 297 20.01 -4.30 -0.68
N ASN A 298 18.70 -4.42 -0.84
CA ASN A 298 17.75 -3.46 -0.29
C ASN A 298 17.33 -3.87 1.14
N CYS A 299 17.85 -3.19 2.15
CA CYS A 299 17.53 -3.44 3.56
C CYS A 299 16.69 -2.33 4.21
N SER A 300 15.95 -1.56 3.41
CA SER A 300 15.14 -0.43 3.91
C SER A 300 13.72 -0.81 4.37
N GLY A 301 13.24 -1.99 4.00
CA GLY A 301 11.90 -2.48 4.35
C GLY A 301 11.84 -3.21 5.69
N SER A 302 10.77 -4.00 5.87
CA SER A 302 10.52 -4.82 7.07
C SER A 302 11.66 -5.79 7.40
N SER A 303 12.37 -6.26 6.37
CA SER A 303 13.58 -7.07 6.46
C SER A 303 14.45 -6.86 5.22
N CYS A 304 15.69 -7.31 5.24
CA CYS A 304 16.53 -7.17 4.05
C CYS A 304 16.06 -8.08 2.91
N GLY A 305 15.89 -7.49 1.72
CA GLY A 305 15.34 -8.15 0.52
C GLY A 305 13.81 -8.22 0.50
N SER A 306 13.12 -7.58 1.44
CA SER A 306 11.67 -7.53 1.47
C SER A 306 11.08 -6.72 0.31
N ALA A 307 9.90 -7.12 -0.15
CA ALA A 307 9.19 -6.45 -1.24
C ALA A 307 8.59 -5.10 -0.83
N ASP A 308 8.52 -4.80 0.48
CA ASP A 308 8.03 -3.53 1.02
C ASP A 308 9.15 -2.49 1.21
N GLY A 309 10.38 -2.77 0.80
CA GLY A 309 11.49 -1.81 0.85
C GLY A 309 11.29 -0.58 -0.06
N ASP A 310 12.06 0.47 0.23
CA ASP A 310 12.11 1.69 -0.57
C ASP A 310 12.50 1.41 -2.03
N PRO A 311 11.94 2.12 -3.01
CA PRO A 311 12.32 1.95 -4.41
C PRO A 311 13.83 2.16 -4.64
N PHE A 312 14.46 1.26 -5.39
CA PHE A 312 15.87 1.33 -5.78
C PHE A 312 15.97 1.38 -7.31
N ASN A 313 15.95 2.59 -7.87
CA ASN A 313 15.78 2.81 -9.31
C ASN A 313 16.86 3.75 -9.89
N PRO A 314 18.16 3.41 -9.81
CA PRO A 314 19.21 4.24 -10.40
C PRO A 314 19.05 4.33 -11.92
N GLY A 315 19.12 5.55 -12.47
CA GLY A 315 18.88 5.84 -13.88
C GLY A 315 19.81 6.87 -14.50
N GLY A 316 20.87 7.28 -13.80
CA GLY A 316 21.84 8.24 -14.28
C GLY A 316 23.17 7.61 -14.75
N ASN A 317 24.20 8.45 -14.84
CA ASN A 317 25.50 8.10 -15.41
C ASN A 317 26.69 8.33 -14.45
N TRP A 318 26.45 8.77 -13.22
CA TRP A 318 27.47 8.94 -12.21
C TRP A 318 27.84 7.62 -11.54
N ASN A 319 29.13 7.44 -11.28
CA ASN A 319 29.59 6.34 -10.47
C ASN A 319 29.10 6.48 -9.03
N TRP A 320 28.95 5.35 -8.35
CA TRP A 320 28.57 5.34 -6.94
C TRP A 320 29.67 5.91 -6.04
N PRO A 321 29.28 6.62 -4.96
CA PRO A 321 30.24 7.18 -4.01
C PRO A 321 30.96 6.11 -3.18
N LEU A 322 30.45 4.88 -3.16
CA LEU A 322 31.01 3.70 -2.50
C LEU A 322 31.16 2.55 -3.49
N SER A 323 32.11 1.64 -3.22
CA SER A 323 32.26 0.40 -3.99
C SER A 323 31.13 -0.59 -3.69
N GLY A 324 30.59 -1.22 -4.74
CA GLY A 324 29.57 -2.25 -4.61
C GLY A 324 30.09 -3.58 -4.01
N PRO A 325 29.18 -4.51 -3.66
CA PRO A 325 27.73 -4.35 -3.68
C PRO A 325 27.26 -3.33 -2.64
N ILE A 326 26.23 -2.56 -2.99
CA ILE A 326 25.66 -1.52 -2.11
C ILE A 326 24.57 -2.12 -1.23
N THR A 327 24.59 -1.84 0.07
CA THR A 327 23.45 -2.13 0.94
C THR A 327 22.76 -0.84 1.29
N MET A 328 21.49 -0.71 0.91
CA MET A 328 20.67 0.47 1.22
C MET A 328 19.88 0.24 2.51
N ALA A 329 20.06 1.11 3.49
CA ALA A 329 19.31 1.13 4.73
C ALA A 329 18.08 2.04 4.66
N GLN A 330 18.11 3.08 3.83
CA GLN A 330 17.00 3.99 3.63
C GLN A 330 17.11 4.72 2.29
N GLY A 331 16.00 4.82 1.56
CA GLY A 331 15.91 5.48 0.25
C GLY A 331 15.62 6.99 0.35
N TYR A 332 15.30 7.60 -0.80
CA TYR A 332 14.98 9.02 -0.91
C TYR A 332 13.47 9.28 -0.82
N GLY A 333 13.08 10.34 -0.12
CA GLY A 333 11.70 10.83 -0.06
C GLY A 333 10.87 10.29 1.09
N THR A 334 9.61 9.94 0.85
CA THR A 334 8.76 9.30 1.86
C THR A 334 9.09 7.81 1.92
N THR A 335 9.96 7.46 2.84
CA THR A 335 10.54 6.11 2.95
C THR A 335 9.69 5.17 3.79
N TRP A 336 9.97 3.88 3.71
CA TRP A 336 9.42 2.85 4.57
C TRP A 336 9.62 3.19 6.06
N ASN A 337 10.81 3.67 6.43
CA ASN A 337 11.08 4.11 7.81
C ASN A 337 10.14 5.24 8.24
N VAL A 338 9.90 6.23 7.37
CA VAL A 338 8.93 7.30 7.65
C VAL A 338 7.52 6.73 7.83
N LEU A 339 7.08 5.84 6.95
CA LEU A 339 5.71 5.34 6.95
C LEU A 339 5.39 4.40 8.14
N HIS A 340 6.34 3.55 8.50
CA HIS A 340 6.10 2.39 9.38
C HIS A 340 6.76 2.51 10.76
N THR A 341 7.69 3.45 10.96
CA THR A 341 8.41 3.58 12.23
C THR A 341 8.11 4.89 12.96
N TRP A 342 8.65 5.00 14.18
CA TRP A 342 8.54 6.17 15.04
C TRP A 342 9.20 7.43 14.45
N VAL A 343 10.03 7.28 13.42
CA VAL A 343 10.78 8.35 12.78
C VAL A 343 9.87 9.38 12.10
N SER A 344 8.63 9.01 11.70
CA SER A 344 7.60 9.95 11.23
C SER A 344 7.30 11.11 12.20
N ARG A 345 7.58 10.94 13.50
CA ARG A 345 7.40 11.99 14.51
C ARG A 345 8.53 13.05 14.46
N ILE A 346 9.60 12.81 13.72
CA ILE A 346 10.75 13.70 13.58
C ILE A 346 10.77 14.35 12.19
N TYR A 347 10.65 13.52 11.15
CA TYR A 347 10.65 13.99 9.76
C TYR A 347 9.71 13.15 8.91
N THR A 348 9.23 13.77 7.83
CA THR A 348 8.30 13.15 6.87
C THR A 348 8.95 12.89 5.51
N PHE A 349 10.20 13.31 5.34
CA PHE A 349 10.94 13.24 4.08
C PHE A 349 12.43 13.01 4.33
N HIS A 350 13.00 12.00 3.68
CA HIS A 350 14.42 11.73 3.68
C HIS A 350 15.09 12.41 2.48
N ASN A 351 16.05 13.28 2.75
CA ASN A 351 16.68 14.14 1.73
C ASN A 351 17.87 13.49 1.00
N GLY A 352 18.16 12.23 1.26
CA GLY A 352 19.27 11.51 0.64
C GLY A 352 19.01 10.03 0.54
N ILE A 353 20.08 9.25 0.40
CA ILE A 353 20.08 7.80 0.53
C ILE A 353 21.11 7.40 1.60
N ASP A 354 20.74 6.42 2.43
CA ASP A 354 21.62 5.85 3.45
C ASP A 354 22.13 4.51 2.98
N ILE A 355 23.43 4.45 2.73
CA ILE A 355 24.05 3.30 2.07
C ILE A 355 25.35 2.86 2.74
N THR A 356 25.66 1.58 2.62
CA THR A 356 26.98 1.02 2.88
C THR A 356 27.48 0.31 1.63
N GLY A 357 28.80 0.15 1.51
CA GLY A 357 29.44 -0.58 0.41
C GLY A 357 30.47 -1.57 0.93
N SER A 358 31.15 -2.24 0.02
CA SER A 358 32.23 -3.19 0.34
C SER A 358 33.48 -2.53 0.93
N SER A 359 33.57 -1.20 0.84
CA SER A 359 34.66 -0.40 1.40
C SER A 359 34.10 0.85 2.07
N LEU A 360 34.78 1.30 3.13
CA LEU A 360 34.52 2.59 3.77
C LEU A 360 35.09 3.77 2.97
N THR A 361 35.76 3.55 1.83
CA THR A 361 36.32 4.64 1.02
C THR A 361 35.22 5.36 0.26
N VAL A 362 35.11 6.66 0.46
CA VAL A 362 34.18 7.54 -0.25
C VAL A 362 34.91 8.18 -1.43
N LYS A 363 34.27 8.12 -2.60
CA LYS A 363 34.79 8.66 -3.86
C LYS A 363 33.92 9.80 -4.40
N ALA A 364 34.54 10.74 -5.10
CA ALA A 364 33.82 11.75 -5.87
C ALA A 364 32.99 11.08 -6.97
N VAL A 365 31.72 11.44 -7.09
CA VAL A 365 30.80 10.84 -8.09
C VAL A 365 30.99 11.43 -9.49
N ALA A 366 31.50 12.66 -9.55
CA ALA A 366 31.83 13.41 -10.75
C ALA A 366 32.89 14.48 -10.43
N ASP A 367 33.48 15.05 -11.48
CA ASP A 367 34.48 16.13 -11.37
C ASP A 367 33.90 17.39 -10.71
N GLY A 368 34.74 18.14 -10.00
CA GLY A 368 34.34 19.40 -9.39
C GLY A 368 35.31 19.90 -8.31
N THR A 369 34.87 20.93 -7.58
CA THR A 369 35.64 21.49 -6.47
C THR A 369 35.20 20.85 -5.15
N LEU A 370 36.14 20.24 -4.43
CA LEU A 370 35.92 19.61 -3.13
C LEU A 370 35.97 20.64 -2.00
N TYR A 371 34.99 20.57 -1.11
CA TYR A 371 34.95 21.31 0.15
C TYR A 371 34.87 20.33 1.31
N ARG A 372 35.54 20.68 2.41
CA ARG A 372 35.48 19.98 3.69
C ARG A 372 34.83 20.89 4.71
N GLY A 373 33.84 20.39 5.43
CA GLY A 373 33.11 21.18 6.39
C GLY A 373 32.60 20.40 7.57
N SER A 374 32.18 21.14 8.59
CA SER A 374 31.49 20.56 9.73
C SER A 374 30.38 21.47 10.22
N PHE A 375 29.36 20.86 10.80
CA PHE A 375 28.30 21.56 11.50
C PHE A 375 28.17 21.04 12.92
N SER A 376 28.30 21.93 13.89
CA SER A 376 28.06 21.64 15.31
C SER A 376 26.67 22.15 15.66
N GLY A 377 25.69 21.24 15.65
CA GLY A 377 24.34 21.54 16.12
C GLY A 377 24.24 21.61 17.64
N SER A 378 23.00 21.67 18.15
CA SER A 378 22.69 21.55 19.57
C SER A 378 23.16 20.19 20.11
N GLY A 379 24.09 20.19 21.07
CA GLY A 379 24.63 18.95 21.68
C GLY A 379 26.15 18.76 21.56
N GLY A 380 26.86 19.65 20.86
CA GLY A 380 28.33 19.72 20.87
C GLY A 380 29.07 18.68 20.01
N CYS A 381 28.35 17.75 19.36
CA CYS A 381 28.93 16.84 18.37
C CYS A 381 29.00 17.52 16.99
N ALA A 382 30.18 17.58 16.39
CA ALA A 382 30.40 18.18 15.08
C ALA A 382 30.22 17.14 13.97
N LEU A 383 29.12 17.23 13.21
CA LEU A 383 28.90 16.38 12.04
C LEU A 383 29.80 16.86 10.89
N ARG A 384 30.78 16.03 10.53
CA ARG A 384 31.68 16.26 9.40
C ARG A 384 30.99 15.87 8.10
N TYR A 385 31.24 16.67 7.06
CA TYR A 385 30.78 16.40 5.71
C TYR A 385 31.84 16.81 4.69
N VAL A 386 31.78 16.20 3.51
CA VAL A 386 32.38 16.78 2.32
C VAL A 386 31.28 17.11 1.32
N LYS A 387 31.49 18.14 0.50
CA LYS A 387 30.66 18.41 -0.67
C LYS A 387 31.54 18.58 -1.90
N VAL A 388 31.01 18.22 -3.06
CA VAL A 388 31.63 18.48 -4.35
C VAL A 388 30.66 19.33 -5.16
N GLU A 389 31.07 20.55 -5.47
CA GLU A 389 30.37 21.44 -6.40
C GLU A 389 30.80 21.03 -7.81
N HIS A 390 29.87 20.49 -8.60
CA HIS A 390 30.22 19.88 -9.88
C HIS A 390 30.49 20.92 -10.95
N LYS A 391 31.54 20.67 -11.74
CA LYS A 391 31.96 21.58 -12.80
C LYS A 391 30.85 21.76 -13.84
N ASP A 392 30.66 23.00 -14.29
CA ASP A 392 29.68 23.38 -15.33
C ASP A 392 28.23 22.93 -15.03
N SER A 393 27.89 22.76 -13.74
CA SER A 393 26.60 22.26 -13.29
C SER A 393 26.14 22.97 -12.01
N PRO A 394 24.84 23.28 -11.85
CA PRO A 394 24.29 23.79 -10.59
C PRO A 394 24.15 22.70 -9.51
N VAL A 395 24.58 21.47 -9.81
CA VAL A 395 24.40 20.31 -8.94
C VAL A 395 25.57 20.18 -7.96
N THR A 396 25.25 19.93 -6.70
CA THR A 396 26.21 19.65 -5.63
C THR A 396 25.92 18.28 -5.02
N SER A 397 26.96 17.48 -4.79
CA SER A 397 26.86 16.22 -4.05
C SER A 397 27.41 16.38 -2.63
N TRP A 398 26.70 15.82 -1.66
CA TRP A 398 26.98 15.92 -0.24
C TRP A 398 27.16 14.53 0.37
N TYR A 399 28.17 14.41 1.23
CA TYR A 399 28.61 13.16 1.81
C TYR A 399 28.76 13.34 3.31
N LEU A 400 27.89 12.70 4.10
CA LEU A 400 27.84 12.85 5.55
C LEU A 400 28.10 11.51 6.27
N HIS A 401 28.34 11.57 7.57
CA HIS A 401 28.82 10.42 8.38
C HIS A 401 30.19 9.91 7.96
N ILE A 402 31.08 10.85 7.67
CA ILE A 402 32.41 10.59 7.14
C ILE A 402 33.52 11.23 7.99
N ASN A 403 34.75 10.79 7.74
CA ASN A 403 36.00 11.41 8.17
C ASN A 403 36.84 11.74 6.94
N TYR A 404 37.67 12.79 7.01
CA TYR A 404 38.52 13.25 5.91
C TYR A 404 39.84 13.85 6.39
#